data_AF-A0A9D9U341-F1
#
_entry.id   AF-A0A9D9U341-F1
#
_cell.length_a   1.000
_cell.length_b   1.000
_cell.length_c   1.000
_cell.angle_alpha   90.00
_cell.angle_beta   90.00
_cell.angle_gamma   90.00
#
_symmetry.space_group_name_H-M   'P 1'
#
loop_
_entity.id
_entity.type
_entity.pdbx_description
1 polymer ?
#
loop_
_entity_poly.entity_id
_entity_poly.type
_entity_poly.pdbx_seq_one_letter_code
_entity_poly.pdbx_strand_id
1 'polypeptide(L)'
;GIAGHHIKSLQTRGDIVRQRTDEEITQKEIDQLIDDQYKTYIPAGDQIIDVIPQEFTVDNFPNIANPIGYGGVKIGANFHIITGDKNAIRNINRSVEKAGLITKDLVLQPLASSSAVMGQEDLEAGVAIVDIGGGTTDLAVFYEGILKHTAVIPFAGENITNDIKTGLGVLKTQAEQMKVQFGSALANEAKANAYITIPGLRGMPAKEISVKNLANIIQARMSEIMDFVTYHLKQVGLENRMLNGGIILTGGGSQLKHLIQLTEYVTGLPARIGFPNEHLAGGHIEELAKPTYSTCIGLILKGYDDFEHNRKMFDKEYKKMDVPSALKNNGTEEVVVETEEEVNENEMARRKNLTGFWGKFKDRIIDLFKEEEDKHL
;
A
#
# COMPACT_ATOMS: atom_id res chain seq x y z
N GLY A 1 0.22 6.02 -9.42
CA GLY A 1 0.29 4.55 -9.41
C GLY A 1 -0.99 3.96 -9.96
N ILE A 2 -0.97 2.69 -10.32
CA ILE A 2 -2.15 1.92 -10.73
C ILE A 2 -2.18 0.58 -9.98
N ALA A 3 -3.37 0.19 -9.55
CA ALA A 3 -3.68 -1.15 -9.03
C ALA A 3 -5.13 -1.47 -9.34
N GLY A 4 -5.55 -2.69 -8.96
CA GLY A 4 -6.91 -3.15 -9.12
C GLY A 4 -6.99 -4.45 -9.91
N HIS A 5 -8.14 -5.11 -9.84
CA HIS A 5 -8.42 -6.39 -10.51
C HIS A 5 -8.25 -6.38 -12.04
N HIS A 6 -8.08 -5.21 -12.65
CA HIS A 6 -7.82 -5.04 -14.07
C HIS A 6 -6.33 -5.15 -14.42
N ILE A 7 -5.45 -5.28 -13.44
CA ILE A 7 -4.02 -5.55 -13.63
C ILE A 7 -3.80 -7.05 -13.75
N LYS A 8 -2.96 -7.44 -14.71
CA LYS A 8 -2.57 -8.82 -14.96
C LYS A 8 -1.07 -8.88 -15.20
N SER A 9 -0.48 -10.02 -14.85
CA SER A 9 0.91 -10.34 -15.14
C SER A 9 1.00 -11.57 -16.03
N LEU A 10 2.00 -11.60 -16.90
CA LEU A 10 2.34 -12.76 -17.71
C LEU A 10 3.86 -12.84 -17.90
N GLN A 11 4.35 -14.06 -18.07
CA GLN A 11 5.77 -14.34 -18.28
C GLN A 11 6.04 -14.57 -19.76
N THR A 12 7.09 -13.93 -20.29
CA THR A 12 7.59 -14.17 -21.65
C THR A 12 9.09 -14.45 -21.63
N ARG A 13 9.60 -14.95 -22.77
CA ARG A 13 11.03 -15.10 -23.02
C ARG A 13 11.37 -14.40 -24.32
N GLY A 14 12.44 -13.61 -24.30
CA GLY A 14 13.00 -12.96 -25.48
C GLY A 14 14.46 -13.32 -25.68
N ASP A 15 14.92 -13.26 -26.93
CA ASP A 15 16.35 -13.37 -27.25
C ASP A 15 16.75 -12.58 -28.50
N ILE A 16 18.03 -12.19 -28.53
CA ILE A 16 18.70 -11.54 -29.65
C ILE A 16 19.93 -12.37 -30.02
N VAL A 17 20.10 -12.62 -31.31
CA VAL A 17 21.33 -13.16 -31.89
C VAL A 17 22.21 -12.00 -32.32
N ARG A 18 23.40 -11.92 -31.76
CA ARG A 18 24.37 -10.83 -31.95
C ARG A 18 25.15 -11.06 -33.23
N GLN A 19 25.40 -9.99 -33.99
CA GLN A 19 26.19 -10.07 -35.22
C GLN A 19 27.70 -9.98 -34.99
N ARG A 20 28.13 -9.26 -33.95
CA ARG A 20 29.53 -9.06 -33.58
C ARG A 20 29.81 -9.77 -32.27
N THR A 21 30.39 -10.96 -32.35
CA THR A 21 30.59 -11.85 -31.21
C THR A 21 31.87 -11.52 -30.42
N ASP A 22 32.71 -10.68 -30.99
CA ASP A 22 33.94 -10.13 -30.44
C ASP A 22 33.73 -8.86 -29.59
N GLU A 23 32.56 -8.23 -29.69
CA GLU A 23 32.17 -7.09 -28.86
C GLU A 23 31.44 -7.54 -27.58
N GLU A 24 31.67 -6.82 -26.49
CA GLU A 24 30.95 -7.03 -25.22
C GLU A 24 29.49 -6.60 -25.35
N ILE A 25 28.61 -7.27 -24.61
CA ILE A 25 27.19 -6.93 -24.52
C ILE A 25 27.05 -5.53 -23.94
N THR A 26 26.26 -4.68 -24.61
CA THR A 26 26.05 -3.28 -24.24
C THR A 26 24.64 -3.03 -23.69
N GLN A 27 24.45 -1.93 -22.93
CA GLN A 27 23.13 -1.49 -22.45
C GLN A 27 22.11 -1.38 -23.60
N LYS A 28 22.54 -0.92 -24.77
CA LYS A 28 21.67 -0.80 -25.96
C LYS A 28 21.06 -2.13 -26.40
N GLU A 29 21.80 -3.22 -26.27
CA GLU A 29 21.28 -4.56 -26.59
C GLU A 29 20.26 -5.03 -25.56
N ILE A 30 20.44 -4.64 -24.29
CA ILE A 30 19.48 -4.90 -23.21
C ILE A 30 18.20 -4.09 -23.42
N ASP A 31 18.34 -2.80 -23.72
CA ASP A 31 17.21 -1.91 -24.02
C ASP A 31 16.41 -2.44 -25.21
N GLN A 32 17.10 -2.89 -26.28
CA GLN A 32 16.46 -3.50 -27.43
C GLN A 32 15.70 -4.79 -27.06
N LEU A 33 16.28 -5.64 -26.22
CA LEU A 33 15.66 -6.88 -25.77
C LEU A 33 14.37 -6.62 -24.98
N ILE A 34 14.38 -5.59 -24.14
CA ILE A 34 13.21 -5.10 -23.37
C ILE A 34 12.17 -4.48 -24.32
N ASP A 35 12.58 -3.60 -25.23
CA ASP A 35 11.71 -2.92 -26.20
C ASP A 35 10.96 -3.90 -27.10
N ASP A 36 11.58 -5.03 -27.45
CA ASP A 36 10.93 -6.07 -28.23
C ASP A 36 9.78 -6.76 -27.46
N GLN A 37 9.85 -6.82 -26.12
CA GLN A 37 8.76 -7.37 -25.31
C GLN A 37 7.53 -6.46 -25.28
N TYR A 38 7.69 -5.14 -25.48
CA TYR A 38 6.54 -4.23 -25.63
C TYR A 38 5.71 -4.50 -26.89
N LYS A 39 6.20 -5.34 -27.81
CA LYS A 39 5.48 -5.81 -29.01
C LYS A 39 4.76 -7.13 -28.79
N THR A 40 4.83 -7.71 -27.58
CA THR A 40 4.14 -8.95 -27.22
C THR A 40 2.64 -8.81 -27.50
N TYR A 41 2.02 -9.88 -28.03
CA TYR A 41 0.58 -9.89 -28.23
C TYR A 41 -0.15 -9.83 -26.90
N ILE A 42 -0.99 -8.81 -26.73
CA ILE A 42 -1.88 -8.64 -25.57
C ILE A 42 -3.32 -8.47 -26.09
N PRO A 43 -4.34 -9.02 -25.40
CA PRO A 43 -5.74 -8.82 -25.79
C PRO A 43 -6.09 -7.34 -26.02
N ALA A 44 -6.95 -7.06 -27.01
CA ALA A 44 -7.20 -5.70 -27.48
C ALA A 44 -7.67 -4.70 -26.38
N GLY A 45 -8.34 -5.20 -25.33
CA GLY A 45 -8.79 -4.40 -24.18
C GLY A 45 -7.68 -3.98 -23.22
N ASP A 46 -6.54 -4.66 -23.23
CA ASP A 46 -5.43 -4.43 -22.32
C ASP A 46 -4.27 -3.70 -23.04
N GLN A 47 -3.40 -3.08 -22.26
CA GLN A 47 -2.12 -2.53 -22.71
C GLN A 47 -1.00 -2.88 -21.75
N ILE A 48 0.23 -2.96 -22.26
CA ILE A 48 1.43 -3.14 -21.44
C ILE A 48 1.67 -1.87 -20.66
N ILE A 49 1.83 -2.01 -19.35
CA ILE A 49 2.20 -0.95 -18.42
C ILE A 49 3.72 -0.96 -18.25
N ASP A 50 4.30 -2.13 -18.02
CA ASP A 50 5.73 -2.27 -17.74
C ASP A 50 6.25 -3.65 -18.19
N VAL A 51 7.54 -3.71 -18.49
CA VAL A 51 8.28 -4.92 -18.83
C VAL A 51 9.49 -4.99 -17.91
N ILE A 52 9.51 -5.99 -17.03
CA ILE A 52 10.56 -6.14 -16.03
C ILE A 52 11.42 -7.35 -16.40
N PRO A 53 12.71 -7.15 -16.74
CA PRO A 53 13.62 -8.26 -16.98
C PRO A 53 13.84 -9.04 -15.68
N GLN A 54 13.92 -10.36 -15.81
CA GLN A 54 14.22 -11.28 -14.72
C GLN A 54 15.63 -11.85 -14.90
N GLU A 55 15.78 -13.16 -15.15
CA GLU A 55 17.10 -13.74 -15.39
C GLU A 55 17.54 -13.56 -16.85
N PHE A 56 18.79 -13.12 -17.05
CA PHE A 56 19.43 -13.14 -18.36
C PHE A 56 20.12 -14.48 -18.62
N THR A 57 20.24 -14.81 -19.90
CA THR A 57 20.99 -15.95 -20.44
C THR A 57 21.98 -15.43 -21.46
N VAL A 58 23.25 -15.84 -21.37
CA VAL A 58 24.26 -15.57 -22.42
C VAL A 58 24.73 -16.93 -22.94
N ASP A 59 24.46 -17.19 -24.22
CA ASP A 59 24.64 -18.50 -24.86
C ASP A 59 23.99 -19.64 -24.05
N ASN A 60 24.82 -20.50 -23.44
CA ASN A 60 24.38 -21.63 -22.61
C ASN A 60 24.53 -21.37 -21.10
N PHE A 61 24.89 -20.15 -20.70
CA PHE A 61 25.04 -19.75 -19.30
C PHE A 61 23.76 -19.09 -18.79
N PRO A 62 22.97 -19.78 -17.94
CA PRO A 62 21.74 -19.23 -17.36
C PRO A 62 22.01 -18.39 -16.12
N ASN A 63 20.96 -17.71 -15.64
CA ASN A 63 20.90 -17.02 -14.35
C ASN A 63 21.94 -15.90 -14.20
N ILE A 64 22.17 -15.14 -15.27
CA ILE A 64 23.04 -13.97 -15.26
C ILE A 64 22.23 -12.77 -14.79
N ALA A 65 22.65 -12.12 -13.71
CA ALA A 65 21.98 -10.95 -13.16
C ALA A 65 22.19 -9.69 -14.02
N ASN A 66 23.43 -9.46 -14.46
CA ASN A 66 23.77 -8.37 -15.37
C ASN A 66 24.67 -8.90 -16.51
N PRO A 67 24.17 -8.99 -17.75
CA PRO A 67 24.92 -9.48 -18.90
C PRO A 67 25.83 -8.42 -19.54
N ILE A 68 25.78 -7.16 -19.12
CA ILE A 68 26.63 -6.10 -19.69
C ILE A 68 28.10 -6.41 -19.42
N GLY A 69 28.94 -6.28 -20.45
CA GLY A 69 30.36 -6.62 -20.38
C GLY A 69 30.69 -8.08 -20.71
N TYR A 70 29.68 -8.96 -20.87
CA TYR A 70 29.91 -10.35 -21.27
C TYR A 70 30.10 -10.44 -22.78
N GLY A 71 30.97 -11.36 -23.22
CA GLY A 71 31.01 -11.80 -24.62
C GLY A 71 30.00 -12.95 -24.84
N GLY A 72 29.42 -13.02 -26.04
CA GLY A 72 28.50 -14.10 -26.39
C GLY A 72 27.84 -13.90 -27.75
N VAL A 73 27.27 -14.98 -28.30
CA VAL A 73 26.59 -14.99 -29.61
C VAL A 73 25.11 -14.70 -29.44
N LYS A 74 24.48 -15.21 -28.39
CA LYS A 74 23.06 -15.07 -28.12
C LYS A 74 22.86 -14.54 -26.71
N ILE A 75 22.05 -13.50 -26.59
CA ILE A 75 21.58 -12.99 -25.30
C ILE A 75 20.06 -13.20 -25.23
N GLY A 76 19.56 -13.69 -24.10
CA GLY A 76 18.13 -13.79 -23.85
C GLY A 76 17.79 -13.45 -22.42
N ALA A 77 16.49 -13.33 -22.14
CA ALA A 77 15.99 -13.14 -20.79
C ALA A 77 14.55 -13.62 -20.65
N ASN A 78 14.18 -13.93 -19.41
CA ASN A 78 12.80 -14.02 -18.98
C ASN A 78 12.28 -12.63 -18.62
N PHE A 79 11.00 -12.38 -18.88
CA PHE A 79 10.38 -11.08 -18.66
C PHE A 79 9.04 -11.23 -17.95
N HIS A 80 8.88 -10.41 -16.91
CA HIS A 80 7.60 -10.20 -16.25
C HIS A 80 6.90 -9.01 -16.89
N ILE A 81 5.87 -9.28 -17.71
CA ILE A 81 5.09 -8.24 -18.37
C ILE A 81 3.86 -7.92 -17.53
N ILE A 82 3.71 -6.64 -17.19
CA ILE A 82 2.54 -6.13 -16.47
C ILE A 82 1.61 -5.47 -17.48
N THR A 83 0.35 -5.87 -17.47
CA THR A 83 -0.68 -5.32 -18.35
C THR A 83 -1.86 -4.80 -17.53
N GLY A 84 -2.65 -3.92 -18.13
CA GLY A 84 -3.90 -3.48 -17.53
C GLY A 84 -4.93 -3.00 -18.54
N ASP A 85 -6.19 -2.96 -18.12
CA ASP A 85 -7.30 -2.48 -18.95
C ASP A 85 -7.07 -1.04 -19.43
N LYS A 86 -7.17 -0.83 -20.74
CA LYS A 86 -6.96 0.47 -21.39
C LYS A 86 -7.91 1.56 -20.88
N ASN A 87 -9.15 1.21 -20.56
CA ASN A 87 -10.14 2.18 -20.09
C ASN A 87 -9.83 2.63 -18.67
N ALA A 88 -9.43 1.71 -17.79
CA ALA A 88 -8.99 2.01 -16.43
C ALA A 88 -7.80 2.97 -16.44
N ILE A 89 -6.78 2.67 -17.24
CA ILE A 89 -5.59 3.53 -17.38
C ILE A 89 -5.96 4.90 -17.95
N ARG A 90 -6.79 4.94 -18.99
CA ARG A 90 -7.29 6.21 -19.56
C ARG A 90 -8.08 7.03 -18.54
N ASN A 91 -8.87 6.40 -17.69
CA ASN A 91 -9.65 7.09 -16.66
C ASN A 91 -8.74 7.72 -15.58
N ILE A 92 -7.65 7.03 -15.21
CA ILE A 92 -6.65 7.57 -14.28
C ILE A 92 -5.98 8.79 -14.90
N ASN A 93 -5.45 8.65 -16.12
CA ASN A 93 -4.78 9.76 -16.82
C ASN A 93 -5.69 10.97 -17.00
N ARG A 94 -6.94 10.75 -17.42
CA ARG A 94 -7.94 11.82 -17.56
C ARG A 94 -8.23 12.52 -16.23
N SER A 95 -8.18 11.82 -15.10
CA SER A 95 -8.37 12.44 -13.78
C SER A 95 -7.20 13.35 -13.42
N VAL A 96 -5.97 12.94 -13.75
CA VAL A 96 -4.74 13.77 -13.58
C VAL A 96 -4.78 15.00 -14.49
N GLU A 97 -5.14 14.81 -15.76
CA GLU A 97 -5.27 15.91 -16.74
C GLU A 97 -6.32 16.95 -16.32
N LYS A 98 -7.47 16.50 -15.79
CA LYS A 98 -8.51 17.40 -15.25
C LYS A 98 -8.04 18.22 -14.05
N ALA A 99 -7.03 17.76 -13.33
CA ALA A 99 -6.38 18.54 -12.26
C ALA A 99 -5.33 19.53 -12.80
N GLY A 100 -5.15 19.62 -14.13
CA GLY A 100 -4.16 20.49 -14.77
C GLY A 100 -2.72 19.97 -14.67
N LEU A 101 -2.57 18.66 -14.46
CA LEU A 101 -1.29 17.96 -14.36
C LEU A 101 -1.08 17.06 -15.59
N ILE A 102 0.16 16.64 -15.82
CA ILE A 102 0.52 15.73 -16.91
C ILE A 102 1.10 14.47 -16.29
N THR A 103 0.55 13.31 -16.63
CA THR A 103 1.12 12.02 -16.23
C THR A 103 2.39 11.76 -17.03
N LYS A 104 3.54 11.66 -16.37
CA LYS A 104 4.80 11.27 -17.03
C LYS A 104 4.95 9.77 -17.15
N ASP A 105 4.48 9.04 -16.14
CA ASP A 105 4.67 7.60 -16.04
C ASP A 105 3.55 6.96 -15.21
N LEU A 106 3.37 5.66 -15.40
CA LEU A 106 2.41 4.85 -14.66
C LEU A 106 3.13 3.68 -13.99
N VAL A 107 3.07 3.64 -12.66
CA VAL A 107 3.79 2.64 -11.85
C VAL A 107 2.78 1.72 -11.17
N LEU A 108 3.04 0.42 -11.21
CA LEU A 108 2.27 -0.57 -10.46
C LEU A 108 2.44 -0.31 -8.94
N GLN A 109 1.33 -0.19 -8.20
CA GLN A 109 1.37 0.21 -6.79
C GLN A 109 2.26 -0.66 -5.89
N PRO A 110 2.24 -2.01 -5.92
CA PRO A 110 3.11 -2.81 -5.08
C PRO A 110 4.60 -2.55 -5.34
N LEU A 111 5.00 -2.16 -6.56
CA LEU A 111 6.38 -1.75 -6.86
C LEU A 111 6.70 -0.39 -6.27
N ALA A 112 5.79 0.58 -6.39
CA ALA A 112 5.97 1.88 -5.74
C ALA A 112 6.07 1.71 -4.21
N SER A 113 5.11 1.02 -3.60
CA SER A 113 5.11 0.74 -2.16
C SER A 113 6.38 0.02 -1.73
N SER A 114 6.88 -0.95 -2.51
CA SER A 114 8.16 -1.64 -2.24
C SER A 114 9.34 -0.69 -2.14
N SER A 115 9.46 0.29 -3.05
CA SER A 115 10.54 1.28 -3.05
C SER A 115 10.56 2.18 -1.81
N ALA A 116 9.46 2.26 -1.07
CA ALA A 116 9.37 3.08 0.14
C ALA A 116 9.58 2.31 1.43
N VAL A 117 9.44 0.97 1.43
CA VAL A 117 9.41 0.18 2.68
C VAL A 117 10.44 -0.94 2.73
N MET A 118 11.15 -1.18 1.62
CA MET A 118 12.23 -2.16 1.51
C MET A 118 13.59 -1.50 1.56
N GLY A 119 14.53 -2.17 2.23
CA GLY A 119 15.95 -1.96 2.05
C GLY A 119 16.58 -2.98 1.09
N GLN A 120 17.86 -2.79 0.78
CA GLN A 120 18.62 -3.72 -0.07
C GLN A 120 18.72 -5.12 0.56
N GLU A 121 18.81 -5.18 1.89
CA GLU A 121 18.87 -6.44 2.65
C GLU A 121 17.60 -7.30 2.46
N ASP A 122 16.42 -6.67 2.37
CA ASP A 122 15.16 -7.39 2.14
C ASP A 122 15.16 -8.05 0.74
N LEU A 123 15.71 -7.34 -0.25
CA LEU A 123 15.78 -7.82 -1.63
C LEU A 123 16.73 -9.03 -1.76
N GLU A 124 17.87 -8.98 -1.07
CA GLU A 124 18.84 -10.08 -1.00
C GLU A 124 18.30 -11.29 -0.24
N ALA A 125 17.61 -11.07 0.87
CA ALA A 125 17.03 -12.13 1.71
C ALA A 125 15.82 -12.81 1.06
N GLY A 126 15.22 -12.19 0.05
CA GLY A 126 13.96 -12.61 -0.55
C GLY A 126 12.78 -12.22 0.33
N VAL A 127 11.85 -11.46 -0.23
CA VAL A 127 10.76 -10.82 0.52
C VAL A 127 9.48 -10.74 -0.32
N ALA A 128 8.33 -10.81 0.36
CA ALA A 128 7.04 -10.49 -0.24
C ALA A 128 6.46 -9.20 0.34
N ILE A 129 6.05 -8.29 -0.54
CA ILE A 129 5.32 -7.07 -0.19
C ILE A 129 3.83 -7.32 -0.34
N VAL A 130 3.07 -7.09 0.73
CA VAL A 130 1.62 -7.18 0.76
C VAL A 130 1.05 -5.81 1.13
N ASP A 131 0.59 -5.07 0.11
CA ASP A 131 -0.02 -3.75 0.26
C ASP A 131 -1.53 -3.88 0.37
N ILE A 132 -2.06 -3.71 1.59
CA ILE A 132 -3.49 -3.87 1.88
C ILE A 132 -4.16 -2.50 1.81
N GLY A 133 -4.78 -2.22 0.66
CA GLY A 133 -5.46 -0.96 0.39
C GLY A 133 -6.93 -0.93 0.85
N GLY A 134 -7.69 0.00 0.26
CA GLY A 134 -9.14 0.07 0.46
C GLY A 134 -9.88 -1.01 -0.34
N GLY A 135 -9.63 -1.10 -1.64
CA GLY A 135 -10.35 -2.01 -2.54
C GLY A 135 -9.61 -3.30 -2.90
N THR A 136 -8.28 -3.30 -2.87
CA THR A 136 -7.45 -4.44 -3.25
C THR A 136 -6.28 -4.62 -2.31
N THR A 137 -5.80 -5.86 -2.25
CA THR A 137 -4.51 -6.20 -1.66
C THR A 137 -3.57 -6.56 -2.80
N ASP A 138 -2.47 -5.83 -2.92
CA ASP A 138 -1.48 -6.04 -3.97
C ASP A 138 -0.27 -6.81 -3.43
N LEU A 139 0.22 -7.77 -4.19
CA LEU A 139 1.36 -8.63 -3.85
C LEU A 139 2.49 -8.42 -4.87
N ALA A 140 3.70 -8.21 -4.37
CA ALA A 140 4.94 -8.35 -5.14
C ALA A 140 5.91 -9.27 -4.40
N VAL A 141 6.52 -10.22 -5.11
CA VAL A 141 7.47 -11.19 -4.53
C VAL A 141 8.82 -11.00 -5.18
N PHE A 142 9.82 -10.75 -4.36
CA PHE A 142 11.21 -10.60 -4.75
C PHE A 142 12.04 -11.76 -4.22
N TYR A 143 12.90 -12.31 -5.05
CA TYR A 143 13.81 -13.39 -4.67
C TYR A 143 15.06 -13.34 -5.55
N GLU A 144 16.23 -13.50 -4.96
CA GLU A 144 17.53 -13.37 -5.63
C GLU A 144 17.71 -12.04 -6.37
N GLY A 145 17.31 -10.92 -5.74
CA GLY A 145 17.52 -9.60 -6.34
C GLY A 145 16.49 -9.16 -7.38
N ILE A 146 15.55 -10.04 -7.78
CA ILE A 146 14.62 -9.76 -8.88
C ILE A 146 13.15 -9.94 -8.48
N LEU A 147 12.27 -9.21 -9.18
CA LEU A 147 10.82 -9.38 -9.06
C LEU A 147 10.40 -10.69 -9.74
N LYS A 148 9.99 -11.69 -8.96
CA LYS A 148 9.54 -13.00 -9.46
C LYS A 148 8.07 -13.01 -9.82
N HIS A 149 7.24 -12.34 -9.01
CA HIS A 149 5.79 -12.44 -9.11
C HIS A 149 5.07 -11.17 -8.70
N THR A 150 3.95 -10.89 -9.35
CA THR A 150 2.97 -9.89 -8.91
C THR A 150 1.56 -10.46 -9.00
N ALA A 151 0.71 -10.07 -8.06
CA ALA A 151 -0.69 -10.43 -8.06
C ALA A 151 -1.56 -9.34 -7.43
N VAL A 152 -2.83 -9.31 -7.81
CA VAL A 152 -3.84 -8.46 -7.19
C VAL A 152 -4.95 -9.34 -6.63
N ILE A 153 -5.20 -9.20 -5.33
CA ILE A 153 -6.26 -9.87 -4.60
C ILE A 153 -7.42 -8.88 -4.48
N PRO A 154 -8.64 -9.18 -4.99
CA PRO A 154 -9.77 -8.26 -5.03
C PRO A 154 -10.50 -8.13 -3.67
N PHE A 155 -9.74 -8.19 -2.58
CA PHE A 155 -10.22 -8.09 -1.20
C PHE A 155 -9.27 -7.25 -0.37
N ALA A 156 -9.81 -6.27 0.36
CA ALA A 156 -9.04 -5.44 1.29
C ALA A 156 -9.95 -4.75 2.33
N GLY A 157 -9.58 -3.54 2.77
CA GLY A 157 -10.22 -2.83 3.87
C GLY A 157 -11.73 -2.57 3.70
N GLU A 158 -12.22 -2.31 2.49
CA GLU A 158 -13.64 -2.08 2.22
C GLU A 158 -14.48 -3.35 2.37
N ASN A 159 -13.91 -4.52 2.03
CA ASN A 159 -14.58 -5.80 2.21
C ASN A 159 -14.81 -6.09 3.69
N ILE A 160 -13.77 -5.86 4.51
CA ILE A 160 -13.88 -5.96 5.99
C ILE A 160 -15.00 -5.06 6.51
N THR A 161 -15.04 -3.80 6.07
CA THR A 161 -16.08 -2.85 6.47
C THR A 161 -17.47 -3.31 6.06
N ASN A 162 -17.62 -3.90 4.87
CA ASN A 162 -18.89 -4.45 4.41
C ASN A 162 -19.32 -5.71 5.18
N ASP A 163 -18.37 -6.55 5.58
CA ASP A 163 -18.64 -7.73 6.41
C ASP A 163 -19.10 -7.32 7.81
N ILE A 164 -18.44 -6.32 8.42
CA ILE A 164 -18.85 -5.74 9.71
C ILE A 164 -20.26 -5.16 9.60
N LYS A 165 -20.51 -4.35 8.56
CA LYS A 165 -21.82 -3.74 8.29
C LYS A 165 -22.93 -4.80 8.23
N THR A 166 -22.70 -5.87 7.48
CA THR A 166 -23.70 -6.92 7.24
C THR A 166 -23.84 -7.84 8.44
N GLY A 167 -22.72 -8.30 9.01
CA GLY A 167 -22.68 -9.24 10.13
C GLY A 167 -23.17 -8.63 11.44
N LEU A 168 -22.99 -7.33 11.65
CA LEU A 168 -23.43 -6.62 12.86
C LEU A 168 -24.69 -5.78 12.64
N GLY A 169 -25.20 -5.64 11.40
CA GLY A 169 -26.39 -4.85 11.11
C GLY A 169 -26.24 -3.37 11.51
N VAL A 170 -25.17 -2.73 11.05
CA VAL A 170 -24.82 -1.33 11.37
C VAL A 170 -24.64 -0.51 10.08
N LEU A 171 -24.51 0.81 10.19
CA LEU A 171 -24.21 1.65 9.01
C LEU A 171 -22.76 1.46 8.53
N LYS A 172 -22.49 1.69 7.23
CA LYS A 172 -21.11 1.59 6.66
C LYS A 172 -20.13 2.51 7.40
N THR A 173 -20.56 3.71 7.77
CA THR A 173 -19.76 4.68 8.52
C THR A 173 -19.42 4.19 9.93
N GLN A 174 -20.40 3.60 10.64
CA GLN A 174 -20.19 3.00 11.95
C GLN A 174 -19.27 1.78 11.86
N ALA A 175 -19.44 0.94 10.83
CA ALA A 175 -18.57 -0.21 10.59
C ALA A 175 -17.11 0.21 10.36
N GLU A 176 -16.87 1.25 9.55
CA GLU A 176 -15.52 1.77 9.33
C GLU A 176 -14.91 2.31 10.62
N GLN A 177 -15.67 3.10 11.39
CA GLN A 177 -15.22 3.64 12.67
C GLN A 177 -14.87 2.53 13.66
N MET A 178 -15.71 1.51 13.78
CA MET A 178 -15.43 0.35 14.64
C MET A 178 -14.18 -0.41 14.19
N LYS A 179 -14.02 -0.63 12.88
CA LYS A 179 -12.83 -1.27 12.31
C LYS A 179 -11.55 -0.50 12.64
N VAL A 180 -11.55 0.82 12.45
CA VAL A 180 -10.37 1.66 12.67
C VAL A 180 -10.02 1.78 14.16
N GLN A 181 -11.03 1.97 15.04
CA GLN A 181 -10.78 2.22 16.46
C GLN A 181 -10.56 0.93 17.27
N PHE A 182 -11.32 -0.11 16.98
CA PHE A 182 -11.39 -1.33 17.80
C PHE A 182 -11.05 -2.61 17.04
N GLY A 183 -10.75 -2.52 15.75
CA GLY A 183 -10.48 -3.69 14.93
C GLY A 183 -9.24 -4.47 15.36
N SER A 184 -9.34 -5.78 15.25
CA SER A 184 -8.23 -6.70 15.45
C SER A 184 -8.32 -7.89 14.50
N ALA A 185 -7.17 -8.32 13.99
CA ALA A 185 -7.02 -9.48 13.11
C ALA A 185 -7.02 -10.81 13.88
N LEU A 186 -6.86 -10.81 15.20
CA LEU A 186 -6.93 -12.00 16.04
C LEU A 186 -8.03 -11.86 17.08
N ALA A 187 -9.10 -12.61 16.90
CA ALA A 187 -10.21 -12.62 17.83
C ALA A 187 -9.79 -13.14 19.21
N ASN A 188 -8.85 -14.09 19.31
CA ASN A 188 -8.39 -14.63 20.58
C ASN A 188 -7.71 -13.61 21.50
N GLU A 189 -7.13 -12.56 20.94
CA GLU A 189 -6.56 -11.44 21.70
C GLU A 189 -7.60 -10.39 22.12
N ALA A 190 -8.82 -10.46 21.57
CA ALA A 190 -9.89 -9.54 21.92
C ALA A 190 -10.50 -9.89 23.29
N LYS A 191 -10.62 -8.88 24.16
CA LYS A 191 -11.26 -9.01 25.47
C LYS A 191 -12.71 -9.46 25.31
N ALA A 192 -13.06 -10.63 25.84
CA ALA A 192 -14.40 -11.23 25.70
C ALA A 192 -15.52 -10.36 26.29
N ASN A 193 -15.24 -9.65 27.39
CA ASN A 193 -16.22 -8.82 28.11
C ASN A 193 -16.20 -7.34 27.68
N ALA A 194 -15.53 -7.00 26.57
CA ALA A 194 -15.51 -5.63 26.07
C ALA A 194 -16.61 -5.42 25.02
N TYR A 195 -17.33 -4.31 25.16
CA TYR A 195 -18.43 -3.91 24.29
C TYR A 195 -18.21 -2.50 23.73
N ILE A 196 -18.72 -2.27 22.54
CA ILE A 196 -18.76 -0.98 21.85
C ILE A 196 -20.22 -0.57 21.75
N THR A 197 -20.56 0.57 22.35
CA THR A 197 -21.91 1.14 22.23
C THR A 197 -21.96 2.05 21.02
N ILE A 198 -22.83 1.73 20.08
CA ILE A 198 -23.08 2.54 18.89
C ILE A 198 -24.47 3.17 18.93
N PRO A 199 -24.63 4.39 18.42
CA PRO A 199 -25.94 5.01 18.30
C PRO A 199 -26.88 4.15 17.47
N GLY A 200 -28.11 3.98 17.96
CA GLY A 200 -29.20 3.37 17.20
C GLY A 200 -29.58 4.21 15.98
N LEU A 201 -30.31 3.59 15.05
CA LEU A 201 -30.98 4.35 13.99
C LEU A 201 -32.06 5.25 14.59
N ARG A 202 -32.56 6.22 13.81
CA ARG A 202 -33.56 7.20 14.31
C ARG A 202 -34.75 6.50 14.98
N GLY A 203 -34.92 6.75 16.28
CA GLY A 203 -36.00 6.17 17.09
C GLY A 203 -35.72 4.76 17.62
N MET A 204 -34.53 4.20 17.41
CA MET A 204 -34.09 2.92 17.95
C MET A 204 -33.10 3.13 19.10
N PRO A 205 -33.06 2.24 20.11
CA PRO A 205 -32.09 2.30 21.19
C PRO A 205 -30.66 2.11 20.65
N ALA A 206 -29.68 2.55 21.44
CA ALA A 206 -28.28 2.24 21.19
C ALA A 206 -28.08 0.72 21.12
N LYS A 207 -27.07 0.31 20.35
CA LYS A 207 -26.72 -1.10 20.18
C LYS A 207 -25.36 -1.36 20.80
N GLU A 208 -25.27 -2.44 21.56
CA GLU A 208 -23.99 -2.91 22.11
C GLU A 208 -23.42 -4.01 21.23
N ILE A 209 -22.16 -3.85 20.86
CA ILE A 209 -21.42 -4.77 19.99
C ILE A 209 -20.24 -5.34 20.77
N SER A 210 -20.17 -6.67 20.90
CA SER A 210 -18.99 -7.32 21.47
C SER A 210 -17.75 -7.08 20.60
N VAL A 211 -16.65 -6.63 21.21
CA VAL A 211 -15.34 -6.47 20.55
C VAL A 211 -14.85 -7.82 20.01
N LYS A 212 -15.13 -8.92 20.72
CA LYS A 212 -14.80 -10.28 20.28
C LYS A 212 -15.53 -10.63 18.98
N ASN A 213 -16.82 -10.29 18.87
CA ASN A 213 -17.59 -10.54 17.66
C ASN A 213 -17.09 -9.71 16.47
N LEU A 214 -16.77 -8.43 16.71
CA LEU A 214 -16.11 -7.58 15.71
C LEU A 214 -14.80 -8.23 15.20
N ALA A 215 -13.94 -8.67 16.13
CA ALA A 215 -12.66 -9.29 15.79
C ALA A 215 -12.83 -10.62 15.04
N ASN A 216 -13.86 -11.43 15.34
CA ASN A 216 -14.16 -12.66 14.57
C ASN A 216 -14.45 -12.34 13.10
N ILE A 217 -15.26 -11.32 12.83
CA ILE A 217 -15.61 -10.92 11.46
C ILE A 217 -14.36 -10.42 10.71
N ILE A 218 -13.56 -9.59 11.36
CA ILE A 218 -12.32 -9.05 10.78
C ILE A 218 -11.31 -10.17 10.52
N GLN A 219 -11.08 -11.05 11.49
CA GLN A 219 -10.17 -12.19 11.36
C GLN A 219 -10.58 -13.09 10.19
N ALA A 220 -11.87 -13.37 10.01
CA ALA A 220 -12.34 -14.21 8.91
C ALA A 220 -11.93 -13.64 7.55
N ARG A 221 -12.18 -12.34 7.30
CA ARG A 221 -11.80 -11.69 6.04
C ARG A 221 -10.28 -11.58 5.88
N MET A 222 -9.56 -11.24 6.95
CA MET A 222 -8.10 -11.14 6.86
C MET A 222 -7.44 -12.49 6.65
N SER A 223 -7.97 -13.57 7.23
CA SER A 223 -7.47 -14.93 7.00
C SER A 223 -7.63 -15.31 5.53
N GLU A 224 -8.78 -15.02 4.93
CA GLU A 224 -9.00 -15.25 3.50
C GLU A 224 -8.03 -14.46 2.61
N ILE A 225 -7.75 -13.18 2.93
CA ILE A 225 -6.73 -12.40 2.20
C ILE A 225 -5.35 -13.07 2.34
N MET A 226 -4.97 -13.51 3.53
CA MET A 226 -3.70 -14.20 3.76
C MET A 226 -3.64 -15.59 3.09
N ASP A 227 -4.77 -16.28 2.95
CA ASP A 227 -4.86 -17.54 2.19
C ASP A 227 -4.58 -17.29 0.71
N PHE A 228 -5.09 -16.19 0.13
CA PHE A 228 -4.75 -15.79 -1.24
C PHE A 228 -3.27 -15.41 -1.40
N VAL A 229 -2.69 -14.71 -0.42
CA VAL A 229 -1.24 -14.44 -0.40
C VAL A 229 -0.47 -15.77 -0.42
N THR A 230 -0.83 -16.70 0.46
CA THR A 230 -0.22 -18.04 0.54
C THR A 230 -0.37 -18.82 -0.77
N TYR A 231 -1.54 -18.74 -1.40
CA TYR A 231 -1.78 -19.35 -2.71
C TYR A 231 -0.80 -18.83 -3.77
N HIS A 232 -0.61 -17.52 -3.84
CA HIS A 232 0.30 -16.93 -4.82
C HIS A 232 1.77 -17.24 -4.53
N LEU A 233 2.19 -17.29 -3.26
CA LEU A 233 3.54 -17.74 -2.90
C LEU A 233 3.81 -19.18 -3.37
N LYS A 234 2.82 -20.07 -3.21
CA LYS A 234 2.90 -21.46 -3.69
C LYS A 234 2.99 -21.56 -5.21
N GLN A 235 2.30 -20.69 -5.95
CA GLN A 235 2.34 -20.72 -7.43
C GLN A 235 3.75 -20.48 -7.98
N VAL A 236 4.60 -19.77 -7.22
CA VAL A 236 5.98 -19.47 -7.62
C VAL A 236 7.03 -20.28 -6.86
N GLY A 237 6.61 -21.31 -6.12
CA GLY A 237 7.51 -22.19 -5.38
C GLY A 237 8.27 -21.51 -4.24
N LEU A 238 7.75 -20.39 -3.74
CA LEU A 238 8.34 -19.60 -2.65
C LEU A 238 7.50 -19.70 -1.37
N GLU A 239 6.77 -20.80 -1.20
CA GLU A 239 6.19 -21.19 0.07
C GLU A 239 7.27 -21.72 1.04
N ASN A 240 7.06 -21.54 2.34
CA ASN A 240 8.01 -21.88 3.42
C ASN A 240 9.24 -20.94 3.48
N ARG A 241 10.23 -21.30 4.30
CA ARG A 241 11.39 -20.48 4.74
C ARG A 241 12.41 -20.11 3.63
N MET A 242 11.99 -20.01 2.38
CA MET A 242 12.82 -19.52 1.28
C MET A 242 12.89 -18.00 1.24
N LEU A 243 11.81 -17.32 1.66
CA LEU A 243 11.79 -15.88 1.86
C LEU A 243 12.36 -15.55 3.25
N ASN A 244 13.68 -15.43 3.36
CA ASN A 244 14.33 -15.12 4.64
C ASN A 244 13.97 -13.71 5.13
N GLY A 245 13.68 -12.78 4.21
CA GLY A 245 13.15 -11.44 4.51
C GLY A 245 11.67 -11.44 4.92
N GLY A 246 10.97 -12.58 4.75
CA GLY A 246 9.59 -12.75 5.19
C GLY A 246 8.58 -11.94 4.38
N ILE A 247 7.57 -11.43 5.08
CA ILE A 247 6.48 -10.62 4.53
C ILE A 247 6.50 -9.22 5.12
N ILE A 248 6.50 -8.20 4.26
CA ILE A 248 6.31 -6.81 4.67
C ILE A 248 4.88 -6.40 4.34
N LEU A 249 4.12 -6.08 5.38
CA LEU A 249 2.75 -5.60 5.30
C LEU A 249 2.75 -4.07 5.21
N THR A 250 2.03 -3.50 4.25
CA THR A 250 1.90 -2.04 4.12
C THR A 250 0.51 -1.62 3.66
N GLY A 251 0.30 -0.33 3.40
CA GLY A 251 -1.01 0.21 3.06
C GLY A 251 -1.91 0.43 4.28
N GLY A 252 -3.05 1.07 4.08
CA GLY A 252 -3.94 1.48 5.17
C GLY A 252 -4.46 0.30 6.01
N GLY A 253 -4.72 -0.85 5.39
CA GLY A 253 -5.21 -2.06 6.06
C GLY A 253 -4.17 -2.76 6.93
N SER A 254 -2.87 -2.49 6.72
CA SER A 254 -1.79 -3.06 7.55
C SER A 254 -1.78 -2.57 9.00
N GLN A 255 -2.49 -1.48 9.30
CA GLN A 255 -2.56 -0.86 10.62
C GLN A 255 -3.49 -1.61 11.61
N LEU A 256 -4.12 -2.70 11.17
CA LEU A 256 -4.99 -3.51 12.01
C LEU A 256 -4.21 -4.20 13.13
N LYS A 257 -4.72 -4.14 14.36
CA LYS A 257 -4.08 -4.78 15.52
C LYS A 257 -3.98 -6.29 15.33
N HIS A 258 -2.84 -6.87 15.70
CA HIS A 258 -2.53 -8.29 15.62
C HIS A 258 -2.43 -8.87 14.19
N LEU A 259 -2.32 -8.03 13.16
CA LEU A 259 -2.22 -8.51 11.79
C LEU A 259 -0.92 -9.29 11.54
N ILE A 260 0.22 -8.84 12.10
CA ILE A 260 1.51 -9.55 12.01
C ILE A 260 1.34 -11.00 12.44
N GLN A 261 0.78 -11.22 13.62
CA GLN A 261 0.62 -12.55 14.21
C GLN A 261 -0.32 -13.43 13.36
N LEU A 262 -1.38 -12.86 12.79
CA LEU A 262 -2.24 -13.58 11.87
C LEU A 262 -1.48 -13.98 10.59
N THR A 263 -0.71 -13.06 10.01
CA THR A 263 0.09 -13.32 8.82
C THR A 263 1.12 -14.42 9.08
N GLU A 264 1.86 -14.35 10.18
CA GLU A 264 2.83 -15.38 10.56
C GLU A 264 2.16 -16.74 10.79
N TYR A 265 0.99 -16.75 11.43
CA TYR A 265 0.22 -17.98 11.66
C TYR A 265 -0.26 -18.64 10.36
N VAL A 266 -0.80 -17.85 9.42
CA VAL A 266 -1.37 -18.38 8.17
C VAL A 266 -0.27 -18.77 7.18
N THR A 267 0.77 -17.95 7.05
CA THR A 267 1.80 -18.11 6.01
C THR A 267 2.99 -18.94 6.46
N GLY A 268 3.24 -19.04 7.77
CA GLY A 268 4.43 -19.66 8.34
C GLY A 268 5.73 -18.86 8.12
N LEU A 269 5.63 -17.63 7.62
CA LEU A 269 6.74 -16.72 7.35
C LEU A 269 6.80 -15.60 8.40
N PRO A 270 7.99 -15.10 8.76
CA PRO A 270 8.10 -13.92 9.61
C PRO A 270 7.45 -12.72 8.91
N ALA A 271 6.83 -11.83 9.68
CA ALA A 271 6.18 -10.65 9.13
C ALA A 271 6.53 -9.37 9.90
N ARG A 272 6.53 -8.24 9.19
CA ARG A 272 6.67 -6.91 9.79
C ARG A 272 5.79 -5.89 9.08
N ILE A 273 5.52 -4.76 9.74
CA ILE A 273 4.93 -3.60 9.08
C ILE A 273 6.03 -2.81 8.37
N GLY A 274 5.80 -2.48 7.11
CA GLY A 274 6.64 -1.59 6.31
C GLY A 274 6.20 -0.15 6.46
N PHE A 275 7.08 0.67 7.04
CA PHE A 275 6.89 2.10 7.22
C PHE A 275 7.75 2.88 6.21
N PRO A 276 7.25 3.95 5.59
CA PRO A 276 8.01 4.75 4.63
C PRO A 276 8.85 5.85 5.28
N ASN A 277 9.18 5.72 6.56
CA ASN A 277 9.76 6.77 7.39
C ASN A 277 11.26 7.01 7.12
N GLU A 278 12.00 6.00 6.65
CA GLU A 278 13.43 6.13 6.35
C GLU A 278 13.74 7.16 5.25
N HIS A 279 12.75 7.47 4.41
CA HIS A 279 12.87 8.42 3.31
C HIS A 279 12.39 9.83 3.67
N LEU A 280 11.98 10.07 4.93
CA LEU A 280 11.44 11.35 5.37
C LEU A 280 12.52 12.16 6.11
N ALA A 281 12.67 13.42 5.74
CA ALA A 281 13.56 14.35 6.43
C ALA A 281 13.10 14.62 7.87
N GLY A 282 14.02 15.07 8.73
CA GLY A 282 13.67 15.52 10.09
C GLY A 282 12.63 16.66 10.07
N GLY A 283 11.67 16.64 11.00
CA GLY A 283 10.58 17.62 11.07
C GLY A 283 9.46 17.40 10.04
N HIS A 284 9.37 16.22 9.43
CA HIS A 284 8.25 15.85 8.57
C HIS A 284 6.93 15.77 9.36
N ILE A 285 5.82 15.82 8.62
CA ILE A 285 4.49 15.57 9.17
C ILE A 285 4.41 14.10 9.58
N GLU A 286 4.21 13.80 10.87
CA GLU A 286 4.20 12.43 11.43
C GLU A 286 3.27 11.47 10.68
N GLU A 287 2.15 11.98 10.17
CA GLU A 287 1.20 11.19 9.41
C GLU A 287 1.80 10.54 8.15
N LEU A 288 2.80 11.17 7.52
CA LEU A 288 3.48 10.64 6.34
C LEU A 288 4.28 9.38 6.65
N ALA A 289 4.66 9.15 7.91
CA ALA A 289 5.34 7.92 8.32
C ALA A 289 4.42 6.71 8.41
N LYS A 290 3.09 6.87 8.23
CA LYS A 290 2.14 5.76 8.27
C LYS A 290 2.20 4.92 6.98
N PRO A 291 1.99 3.59 7.06
CA PRO A 291 1.95 2.71 5.88
C PRO A 291 0.94 3.11 4.79
N THR A 292 -0.09 3.88 5.13
CA THR A 292 -1.05 4.46 4.18
C THR A 292 -0.38 5.30 3.09
N TYR A 293 0.79 5.89 3.36
CA TYR A 293 1.50 6.79 2.45
C TYR A 293 2.60 6.11 1.62
N SER A 294 2.85 4.80 1.83
CA SER A 294 3.94 4.07 1.18
C SER A 294 3.89 4.18 -0.34
N THR A 295 2.73 4.00 -0.98
CA THR A 295 2.62 4.14 -2.44
C THR A 295 2.98 5.55 -2.90
N CYS A 296 2.49 6.58 -2.22
CA CYS A 296 2.74 7.97 -2.62
C CYS A 296 4.22 8.33 -2.49
N ILE A 297 4.85 7.97 -1.36
CA ILE A 297 6.27 8.21 -1.13
C ILE A 297 7.11 7.42 -2.14
N GLY A 298 6.76 6.15 -2.39
CA GLY A 298 7.41 5.30 -3.37
C GLY A 298 7.35 5.84 -4.82
N LEU A 299 6.21 6.42 -5.21
CA LEU A 299 6.09 7.10 -6.51
C LEU A 299 7.02 8.31 -6.62
N ILE A 300 7.19 9.06 -5.52
CA ILE A 300 8.13 10.20 -5.48
C ILE A 300 9.57 9.70 -5.61
N LEU A 301 9.94 8.66 -4.85
CA LEU A 301 11.27 8.05 -4.91
C LEU A 301 11.61 7.55 -6.32
N LYS A 302 10.67 6.85 -6.97
CA LYS A 302 10.86 6.43 -8.37
C LYS A 302 11.02 7.62 -9.30
N GLY A 303 10.17 8.64 -9.17
CA GLY A 303 10.25 9.85 -9.98
C GLY A 303 11.58 10.60 -9.78
N TYR A 304 12.09 10.61 -8.56
CA TYR A 304 13.40 11.18 -8.22
C TYR A 304 14.54 10.38 -8.85
N ASP A 305 14.50 9.05 -8.76
CA ASP A 305 15.48 8.16 -9.38
C ASP A 305 15.51 8.30 -10.92
N ASP A 306 14.34 8.42 -11.55
CA ASP A 306 14.22 8.69 -13.00
C ASP A 306 14.79 10.06 -13.40
N PHE A 307 14.72 11.04 -12.51
CA PHE A 307 15.28 12.38 -12.71
C PHE A 307 16.81 12.37 -12.58
N GLU A 308 17.36 11.80 -11.51
CA GLU A 308 18.81 11.72 -11.26
C GLU A 308 19.55 10.97 -12.38
N HIS A 309 18.93 9.93 -12.94
CA HIS A 309 19.51 9.12 -14.01
C HIS A 309 19.12 9.59 -15.42
N ASN A 310 18.44 10.73 -15.56
CA ASN A 310 18.02 11.30 -16.84
C ASN A 310 17.18 10.36 -17.73
N ARG A 311 16.47 9.40 -17.15
CA ARG A 311 15.69 8.39 -17.89
C ARG A 311 14.36 8.94 -18.41
N LYS A 312 13.73 9.87 -17.67
CA LYS A 312 12.40 10.42 -17.99
C LYS A 312 12.34 11.94 -17.79
N MET A 313 13.16 12.70 -18.53
CA MET A 313 13.16 14.17 -18.47
C MET A 313 11.81 14.82 -18.84
N PHE A 314 11.45 15.91 -18.17
CA PHE A 314 10.31 16.75 -18.54
C PHE A 314 10.71 17.77 -19.60
N ASP A 315 9.90 17.96 -20.64
CA ASP A 315 10.11 18.98 -21.67
C ASP A 315 9.84 20.41 -21.17
N LYS A 316 9.18 20.56 -20.02
CA LYS A 316 8.79 21.86 -19.44
C LYS A 316 9.38 22.04 -18.05
N GLU A 317 9.94 23.23 -17.83
CA GLU A 317 10.46 23.67 -16.55
C GLU A 317 9.38 23.71 -15.45
N TYR A 318 9.82 23.30 -14.27
CA TYR A 318 9.14 23.30 -12.99
C TYR A 318 7.95 24.29 -12.85
N LYS A 319 6.75 23.75 -12.63
CA LYS A 319 5.59 24.55 -12.21
C LYS A 319 5.52 24.51 -10.68
N LYS A 320 5.93 25.60 -10.02
CA LYS A 320 5.78 25.75 -8.56
C LYS A 320 4.29 25.61 -8.20
N MET A 321 3.96 24.59 -7.42
CA MET A 321 2.63 24.46 -6.82
C MET A 321 2.65 25.01 -5.39
N ASP A 322 1.78 25.97 -5.10
CA ASP A 322 1.58 26.44 -3.73
C ASP A 322 0.81 25.37 -2.95
N VAL A 323 1.47 24.75 -1.96
CA VAL A 323 0.80 23.83 -1.04
C VAL A 323 -0.35 24.58 -0.35
N PRO A 324 -1.60 24.09 -0.42
CA PRO A 324 -2.74 24.71 0.24
C PRO A 324 -2.46 24.98 1.72
N SER A 325 -2.86 26.16 2.23
CA SER A 325 -2.64 26.56 3.62
C SER A 325 -3.20 25.57 4.63
N ALA A 326 -4.29 24.87 4.30
CA ALA A 326 -4.89 23.81 5.12
C ALA A 326 -3.97 22.59 5.33
N LEU A 327 -2.99 22.36 4.45
CA LEU A 327 -2.03 21.26 4.56
C LEU A 327 -0.71 21.70 5.20
N LYS A 328 -0.51 23.01 5.42
CA LYS A 328 0.73 23.56 5.99
C LYS A 328 0.77 23.54 7.53
N ASN A 329 -0.37 23.36 8.19
CA ASN A 329 -0.47 23.38 9.64
C ASN A 329 -1.00 22.05 10.19
N ASN A 330 -0.10 21.09 10.40
CA ASN A 330 -0.24 20.01 11.39
C ASN A 330 1.08 19.86 12.18
N GLY A 331 1.74 20.99 12.45
CA GLY A 331 2.87 21.05 13.38
C GLY A 331 2.35 21.28 14.79
N THR A 332 2.50 20.26 15.64
CA THR A 332 2.51 20.33 17.12
C THR A 332 1.38 21.12 17.78
N GLU A 333 0.24 20.46 18.05
CA GLU A 333 -0.44 20.70 19.32
C GLU A 333 0.29 19.84 20.36
N GLU A 334 1.26 20.42 21.06
CA GLU A 334 1.75 19.85 22.31
C GLU A 334 0.55 19.64 23.23
N VAL A 335 0.36 18.40 23.69
CA VAL A 335 -0.58 18.10 24.77
C VAL A 335 0.01 18.71 26.05
N VAL A 336 -0.32 19.97 26.30
CA VAL A 336 -0.06 20.60 27.59
C VAL A 336 -1.01 19.95 28.59
N VAL A 337 -0.47 19.13 29.48
CA VAL A 337 -1.17 18.70 30.69
C VAL A 337 -1.20 19.92 31.61
N GLU A 338 -2.29 20.67 31.60
CA GLU A 338 -2.51 21.76 32.55
C GLU A 338 -2.79 21.16 33.94
N THR A 339 -1.82 21.33 34.86
CA THR A 339 -2.08 21.30 36.30
C THR A 339 -2.83 22.58 36.68
N GLU A 340 -3.91 22.41 37.44
CA GLU A 340 -4.79 23.49 37.92
C GLU A 340 -4.02 24.62 38.59
N GLU A 341 -4.16 25.86 38.10
CA GLU A 341 -4.13 27.06 38.94
C GLU A 341 -4.73 28.31 38.22
N GLU A 342 -5.70 28.91 38.92
CA GLU A 342 -6.30 30.26 38.88
C GLU A 342 -6.58 31.01 37.56
N VAL A 343 -7.88 31.22 37.33
CA VAL A 343 -8.51 32.00 36.25
C VAL A 343 -8.42 33.50 36.53
N ASN A 344 -8.01 34.29 35.53
CA ASN A 344 -8.15 35.76 35.52
C ASN A 344 -8.98 36.21 34.30
N GLU A 345 -10.01 37.04 34.52
CA GLU A 345 -11.22 37.19 33.69
C GLU A 345 -11.11 38.05 32.40
N ASN A 346 -9.94 38.45 31.92
CA ASN A 346 -9.84 39.54 30.93
C ASN A 346 -9.46 39.18 29.48
N GLU A 347 -9.80 37.99 28.97
CA GLU A 347 -9.68 37.68 27.52
C GLU A 347 -10.94 37.08 26.85
N MET A 348 -12.13 37.34 27.40
CA MET A 348 -13.41 36.96 26.75
C MET A 348 -13.95 38.03 25.79
N ALA A 349 -13.24 38.35 24.70
CA ALA A 349 -13.88 39.14 23.63
C ALA A 349 -13.42 38.83 22.20
N ARG A 350 -12.31 38.11 21.97
CA ARG A 350 -11.79 37.87 20.61
C ARG A 350 -11.90 36.43 20.09
N ARG A 351 -12.40 35.50 20.91
CA ARG A 351 -12.49 34.06 20.58
C ARG A 351 -13.85 33.58 20.04
N LYS A 352 -14.81 34.46 19.73
CA LYS A 352 -16.19 34.03 19.46
C LYS A 352 -16.54 33.58 18.03
N ASN A 353 -15.66 33.69 17.04
CA ASN A 353 -16.06 33.45 15.64
C ASN A 353 -15.43 32.24 14.91
N LEU A 354 -14.59 31.42 15.55
CA LEU A 354 -13.99 30.23 14.90
C LEU A 354 -14.23 28.91 15.64
N THR A 355 -14.84 28.93 16.83
CA THR A 355 -15.14 27.74 17.64
C THR A 355 -16.53 27.15 17.41
N GLY A 356 -17.41 27.84 16.67
CA GLY A 356 -18.83 27.51 16.59
C GLY A 356 -19.21 26.26 15.79
N PHE A 357 -18.35 25.79 14.87
CA PHE A 357 -18.66 24.63 14.02
C PHE A 357 -18.11 23.32 14.57
N TRP A 358 -16.88 23.31 15.09
CA TRP A 358 -16.25 22.12 15.66
C TRP A 358 -16.54 21.91 17.15
N GLY A 359 -16.78 22.98 17.92
CA GLY A 359 -17.22 22.88 19.32
C GLY A 359 -18.56 22.15 19.44
N LYS A 360 -19.54 22.52 18.60
CA LYS A 360 -20.86 21.85 18.57
C LYS A 360 -20.80 20.39 18.12
N PHE A 361 -19.76 20.00 17.38
CA PHE A 361 -19.54 18.62 16.96
C PHE A 361 -18.90 17.80 18.08
N LYS A 362 -17.92 18.36 18.80
CA LYS A 362 -17.24 17.73 19.95
C LYS A 362 -18.14 17.66 21.18
N ASP A 363 -18.92 18.69 21.48
CA ASP A 363 -19.84 18.74 22.63
C ASP A 363 -20.97 17.71 22.46
N ARG A 364 -21.46 17.50 21.24
CA ARG A 364 -22.40 16.42 20.91
C ARG A 364 -21.79 15.01 21.02
N ILE A 365 -20.47 14.90 20.93
CA ILE A 365 -19.74 13.63 21.06
C ILE A 365 -19.46 13.33 22.53
N ILE A 366 -19.18 14.33 23.35
CA ILE A 366 -18.90 14.16 24.79
C ILE A 366 -20.20 13.89 25.56
N ASP A 367 -21.31 14.58 25.25
CA ASP A 367 -22.58 14.33 25.93
C ASP A 367 -23.26 13.00 25.54
N LEU A 368 -22.74 12.29 24.52
CA LEU A 368 -23.25 10.97 24.13
C LEU A 368 -22.59 9.80 24.90
N PHE A 369 -21.51 10.07 25.65
CA PHE A 369 -20.68 9.03 26.29
C PHE A 369 -20.25 9.37 27.72
N LYS A 370 -21.02 10.20 28.45
CA LYS A 370 -20.87 10.24 29.91
C LYS A 370 -21.39 8.94 30.50
N GLU A 371 -20.48 8.15 31.07
CA GLU A 371 -20.79 7.03 31.96
C GLU A 371 -21.60 7.58 33.14
N GLU A 372 -22.85 7.11 33.32
CA GLU A 372 -23.53 7.26 34.60
C GLU A 372 -22.91 6.23 35.55
N GLU A 373 -22.13 6.71 36.52
CA GLU A 373 -21.77 5.94 37.71
C GLU A 373 -23.04 5.51 38.44
N ASP A 374 -23.14 4.21 38.73
CA ASP A 374 -24.10 3.64 39.68
C ASP A 374 -24.11 4.45 40.99
N LYS A 375 -25.25 5.06 41.31
CA LYS A 375 -25.60 5.42 42.68
C LYS A 375 -26.79 4.61 43.14
N HIS A 376 -26.50 3.61 43.96
CA HIS A 376 -27.43 2.99 44.90
C HIS A 376 -28.32 4.03 45.59
N LEU A 377 -29.64 3.91 45.41
CA LEU A 377 -30.63 3.64 46.47
C LEU A 377 -32.00 3.32 45.86
#